data_AF-Q9AD53-F1
#
_entry.id   AF-Q9AD53-F1
#
_cell.length_a   1.000
_cell.length_b   1.000
_cell.length_c   1.000
_cell.angle_alpha   90.00
_cell.angle_beta   90.00
_cell.angle_gamma   90.00
#
_symmetry.space_group_name_H-M   'P 1'
#
loop_
_entity.id
_entity.type
_entity.pdbx_description
1 polymer ?
#
loop_
_entity_poly.entity_id
_entity_poly.type
_entity_poly.pdbx_seq_one_letter_code
_entity_poly.pdbx_strand_id
1 'polypeptide(L)'
;MTGSRTVRTTLTRQGVAVRDNAQRTIPAIKFERGQFVLYRDPEMFWSGQAGHTFVCRVHRAWLEGTYDLVAVATGRFVHHASGDYMRLLPPVDAMRDIDTAPLNTDGAADDMTAAAIAWLTQQHATANHRPELPAQRD
;
A
#
# COMPACT_ATOMS: atom_id res chain seq x y z
N MET A 1 35.88 62.03 17.17
CA MET A 1 36.11 60.63 16.73
C MET A 1 35.24 60.38 15.52
N THR A 2 35.90 60.05 14.42
CA THR A 2 35.45 60.09 13.02
C THR A 2 34.45 58.98 12.70
N GLY A 3 33.28 59.33 12.16
CA GLY A 3 32.32 58.39 11.57
C GLY A 3 32.41 58.41 10.05
N SER A 4 32.80 57.29 9.44
CA SER A 4 32.70 57.04 7.99
C SER A 4 32.89 55.55 7.68
N ARG A 5 31.87 54.90 7.12
CA ARG A 5 31.98 53.87 6.07
C ARG A 5 30.59 53.41 5.63
N THR A 6 30.12 53.84 4.46
CA THR A 6 30.24 53.15 3.16
C THR A 6 29.20 52.04 2.98
N VAL A 7 28.18 52.38 2.20
CA VAL A 7 27.27 51.46 1.51
C VAL A 7 28.07 50.69 0.45
N ARG A 8 28.00 49.35 0.46
CA ARG A 8 28.29 48.54 -0.72
C ARG A 8 27.63 47.16 -0.62
N THR A 9 26.57 47.02 -1.41
CA THR A 9 26.18 45.87 -2.23
C THR A 9 26.71 44.49 -1.81
N THR A 10 25.84 43.66 -1.24
CA THR A 10 25.99 42.21 -1.30
C THR A 10 25.03 41.63 -2.34
N LEU A 11 25.65 41.06 -3.37
CA LEU A 11 25.03 40.31 -4.46
C LEU A 11 24.16 39.18 -3.91
N THR A 12 22.90 39.14 -4.35
CA THR A 12 22.08 37.94 -4.35
C THR A 12 22.72 36.93 -5.31
N ARG A 13 23.23 35.81 -4.80
CA ARG A 13 23.51 34.62 -5.63
C ARG A 13 22.88 33.41 -4.97
N GLN A 14 21.75 33.00 -5.53
CA GLN A 14 21.10 31.72 -5.29
C GLN A 14 22.14 30.59 -5.38
N GLY A 15 22.44 29.98 -4.24
CA GLY A 15 23.09 28.69 -4.13
C GLY A 15 22.03 27.68 -3.70
N VAL A 16 21.83 26.67 -4.53
CA VAL A 16 20.88 25.57 -4.39
C VAL A 16 20.87 25.05 -2.95
N ALA A 17 19.73 25.19 -2.26
CA ALA A 17 19.48 24.42 -1.06
C ALA A 17 19.51 22.94 -1.45
N VAL A 18 20.59 22.23 -1.09
CA VAL A 18 20.55 20.78 -0.95
C VAL A 18 19.43 20.54 0.05
N ARG A 19 18.30 20.05 -0.46
CA ARG A 19 17.23 19.56 0.40
C ARG A 19 17.86 18.41 1.17
N ASP A 20 18.20 18.66 2.44
CA ASP A 20 18.34 17.59 3.42
C ASP A 20 17.05 16.80 3.31
N ASN A 21 17.14 15.66 2.62
CA ASN A 21 16.07 14.71 2.51
C ASN A 21 15.99 14.11 3.91
N ALA A 22 15.30 14.81 4.81
CA ALA A 22 15.04 14.36 6.16
C ALA A 22 14.41 12.97 5.99
N GLN A 23 15.21 11.94 6.25
CA GLN A 23 14.76 10.57 6.36
C GLN A 23 13.59 10.68 7.34
N ARG A 24 12.37 10.59 6.82
CA ARG A 24 11.17 10.67 7.62
C ARG A 24 11.17 9.34 8.37
N THR A 25 11.87 9.29 9.50
CA THR A 25 11.88 8.15 10.39
C THR A 25 10.42 7.99 10.77
N ILE A 26 9.76 7.03 10.14
CA ILE A 26 8.37 6.73 10.44
C ILE A 26 8.38 6.40 11.92
N PRO A 27 7.64 7.13 12.77
CA PRO A 27 7.63 6.84 14.19
C PRO A 27 7.27 5.36 14.34
N ALA A 28 8.12 4.62 15.05
CA ALA A 28 7.91 3.20 15.27
C ALA A 28 6.50 3.03 15.85
N ILE A 29 5.60 2.46 15.05
CA ILE A 29 4.20 2.28 15.44
C ILE A 29 4.24 1.31 16.61
N LYS A 30 3.88 1.81 17.80
CA LYS A 30 3.76 0.98 18.99
C LYS A 30 2.39 0.33 18.95
N PHE A 31 2.37 -0.98 18.98
CA PHE A 31 1.13 -1.75 19.04
C PHE A 31 0.76 -2.00 20.50
N GLU A 32 -0.52 -1.86 20.81
CA GLU A 32 -1.04 -2.07 22.16
C GLU A 32 -1.75 -3.41 22.29
N ARG A 33 -1.73 -3.98 23.50
CA ARG A 33 -2.45 -5.21 23.81
C ARG A 33 -3.93 -5.07 23.47
N GLY A 34 -4.47 -6.09 22.80
CA GLY A 34 -5.87 -6.16 22.39
C GLY A 34 -6.15 -5.58 21.01
N GLN A 35 -5.21 -4.84 20.40
CA GLN A 35 -5.37 -4.34 19.03
C GLN A 35 -5.33 -5.48 18.02
N PHE A 36 -6.06 -5.29 16.93
CA PHE A 36 -6.00 -6.16 15.76
C PHE A 36 -4.96 -5.64 14.77
N VAL A 37 -4.13 -6.56 14.30
CA VAL A 37 -3.07 -6.27 13.33
C VAL A 37 -3.13 -7.28 12.20
N LEU A 38 -2.81 -6.83 11.00
CA LEU A 38 -2.44 -7.70 9.92
C LEU A 38 -0.97 -8.09 10.13
N TYR A 39 -0.73 -9.37 10.38
CA TYR A 39 0.62 -9.92 10.51
C TYR A 39 1.00 -10.65 9.23
N ARG A 40 2.24 -10.44 8.79
CA ARG A 40 2.84 -11.21 7.71
C ARG A 40 3.99 -12.05 8.26
N ASP A 41 3.89 -13.36 8.13
CA ASP A 41 4.98 -14.26 8.47
C ASP A 41 6.12 -14.06 7.46
N PRO A 42 7.31 -13.59 7.90
CA PRO A 42 8.41 -13.30 6.99
C PRO A 42 8.98 -14.55 6.32
N GLU A 43 9.08 -15.66 7.06
CA GLU A 43 9.65 -16.91 6.53
C GLU A 43 8.73 -17.48 5.45
N MET A 44 7.43 -17.54 5.72
CA MET A 44 6.45 -18.00 4.74
C MET A 44 6.34 -17.05 3.53
N PHE A 45 6.39 -15.74 3.76
CA PHE A 45 6.33 -14.75 2.69
C PHE A 45 7.51 -14.85 1.74
N TRP A 46 8.74 -14.87 2.27
CA TRP A 46 9.94 -14.91 1.45
C TRP A 46 10.14 -16.28 0.77
N SER A 47 9.62 -17.35 1.35
CA SER A 47 9.61 -18.68 0.73
C SER A 47 8.44 -18.90 -0.24
N GLY A 48 7.54 -17.92 -0.41
CA GLY A 48 6.40 -18.00 -1.32
C GLY A 48 5.29 -18.96 -0.86
N GLN A 49 5.24 -19.30 0.43
CA GLN A 49 4.21 -20.18 0.98
C GLN A 49 2.88 -19.44 1.15
N ALA A 50 1.77 -20.10 0.81
CA ALA A 50 0.44 -19.55 1.00
C ALA A 50 0.10 -19.35 2.49
N GLY A 51 -0.85 -18.45 2.77
CA GLY A 51 -1.27 -18.18 4.15
C GLY A 51 -0.26 -17.35 4.95
N HIS A 52 0.71 -16.72 4.29
CA HIS A 52 1.74 -15.89 4.93
C HIS A 52 1.20 -14.58 5.53
N THR A 53 -0.04 -14.16 5.24
CA THR A 53 -0.65 -12.94 5.78
C THR A 53 -1.98 -13.26 6.43
N PHE A 54 -2.15 -12.91 7.70
CA PHE A 54 -3.38 -13.19 8.46
C PHE A 54 -3.58 -12.20 9.60
N VAL A 55 -4.83 -12.11 10.08
CA VAL A 55 -5.20 -11.19 11.16
C VAL A 55 -4.87 -11.81 12.52
N CYS A 56 -4.22 -11.02 13.37
CA CYS A 56 -3.87 -11.38 14.73
C CYS A 56 -4.36 -10.33 15.73
N ARG A 57 -4.53 -10.76 16.98
CA ARG A 57 -4.69 -9.87 18.13
C ARG A 57 -3.39 -9.80 18.90
N VAL A 58 -2.95 -8.59 19.25
CA VAL A 58 -1.77 -8.39 20.09
C VAL A 58 -2.05 -8.90 21.50
N HIS A 59 -1.30 -9.91 21.94
CA HIS A 59 -1.43 -10.49 23.27
C HIS A 59 -0.50 -9.80 24.28
N ARG A 60 0.75 -9.55 23.87
CA ARG A 60 1.78 -8.91 24.70
C ARG A 60 2.73 -8.11 23.82
N ALA A 61 3.20 -6.98 24.34
CA ALA A 61 4.25 -6.17 23.74
C ALA A 61 5.48 -6.24 24.64
N TRP A 62 6.64 -6.52 24.05
CA TRP A 62 7.92 -6.57 24.74
C TRP A 62 8.69 -5.25 24.55
N LEU A 63 9.57 -4.93 25.50
CA LEU A 63 10.36 -3.68 25.49
C LEU A 63 11.32 -3.58 24.28
N GLU A 64 11.71 -4.72 23.72
CA GLU A 64 12.59 -4.87 22.56
C GLU A 64 11.89 -4.62 21.20
N GLY A 65 10.59 -4.30 21.20
CA GLY A 65 9.84 -4.06 19.96
C GLY A 65 9.33 -5.33 19.28
N THR A 66 9.36 -6.46 19.99
CA THR A 66 8.71 -7.71 19.58
C THR A 66 7.35 -7.87 20.25
N TYR A 67 6.47 -8.67 19.65
CA TYR A 67 5.10 -8.84 20.10
C TYR A 67 4.71 -10.32 20.12
N ASP A 68 3.98 -10.74 21.15
CA ASP A 68 3.26 -12.01 21.11
C ASP A 68 1.87 -11.76 20.54
N LEU A 69 1.51 -12.56 19.53
CA LEU A 69 0.27 -12.44 18.79
C LEU A 69 -0.55 -13.73 18.91
N VAL A 70 -1.87 -13.59 18.78
CA VAL A 70 -2.80 -14.71 18.65
C VAL A 70 -3.55 -14.57 17.34
N ALA A 71 -3.40 -15.54 16.45
CA ALA A 71 -4.11 -15.59 15.19
C ALA A 71 -5.62 -15.69 15.43
N VAL A 72 -6.41 -14.81 14.81
CA VAL A 72 -7.86 -14.73 15.06
C VAL A 72 -8.59 -15.96 14.53
N ALA A 73 -8.19 -16.47 13.36
CA ALA A 73 -8.86 -17.59 12.71
C ALA A 73 -8.60 -18.94 13.40
N THR A 74 -7.40 -19.15 13.95
CA THR A 74 -6.95 -20.47 14.43
C THR A 74 -6.65 -20.52 15.91
N GLY A 75 -6.54 -19.38 16.59
CA GLY A 75 -6.07 -19.30 17.98
C GLY A 75 -4.58 -19.61 18.16
N ARG A 76 -3.83 -19.84 17.08
CA ARG A 76 -2.38 -20.11 17.12
C ARG A 76 -1.62 -18.92 17.69
N PHE A 77 -0.68 -19.19 18.60
CA PHE A 77 0.25 -18.18 19.10
C PHE A 77 1.44 -17.99 18.13
N VAL A 78 1.82 -16.73 17.94
CA VAL A 78 3.05 -16.33 17.26
C VAL A 78 3.87 -15.55 18.28
N HIS A 79 5.09 -16.01 18.54
CA HIS A 79 5.97 -15.43 19.54
C HIS A 79 7.03 -14.55 18.89
N HIS A 80 7.43 -13.50 19.59
CA HIS A 80 8.50 -12.58 19.16
C HIS A 80 8.32 -12.01 17.74
N ALA A 81 7.08 -11.73 17.35
CA ALA A 81 6.79 -11.11 16.05
C ALA A 81 7.39 -9.71 15.98
N SER A 82 8.10 -9.40 14.89
CA SER A 82 8.64 -8.05 14.66
C SER A 82 7.53 -7.09 14.25
N GLY A 83 7.55 -5.89 14.83
CA GLY A 83 6.65 -4.80 14.46
C GLY A 83 6.75 -4.38 12.99
N ASP A 84 7.87 -4.65 12.31
CA ASP A 84 8.07 -4.31 10.89
C ASP A 84 7.19 -5.14 9.95
N TYR A 85 6.79 -6.34 10.39
CA TYR A 85 5.89 -7.23 9.66
C TYR A 85 4.45 -7.16 10.15
N MET A 86 4.15 -6.14 10.96
CA MET A 86 2.82 -5.89 11.50
C MET A 86 2.26 -4.58 10.92
N ARG A 87 0.97 -4.59 10.61
CA ARG A 87 0.23 -3.39 10.24
C ARG A 87 -1.01 -3.30 11.11
N LEU A 88 -1.21 -2.15 11.76
CA LEU A 88 -2.43 -1.91 12.53
C LEU A 88 -3.63 -2.01 11.58
N LEU A 89 -4.68 -2.70 12.02
CA LEU A 89 -5.94 -2.80 11.29
C LEU A 89 -6.99 -1.97 12.03
N PRO A 90 -7.20 -0.69 11.65
CA PRO A 90 -8.20 0.15 12.28
C PRO A 90 -9.60 -0.43 12.03
N PRO A 91 -10.49 -0.43 13.04
CA PRO A 91 -11.87 -0.87 12.85
C PRO A 91 -12.58 -0.14 11.71
N VAL A 92 -12.33 1.16 11.51
CA VAL A 92 -12.93 1.94 10.41
C VAL A 92 -12.55 1.40 9.03
N ASP A 93 -11.29 0.98 8.84
CA ASP A 93 -10.83 0.43 7.58
C ASP A 93 -11.39 -0.98 7.36
N ALA A 94 -11.45 -1.79 8.42
CA ALA A 94 -12.04 -3.13 8.38
C ALA A 94 -13.54 -3.11 8.09
N MET A 95 -14.29 -2.19 8.74
CA MET A 95 -15.72 -2.02 8.49
C MET A 95 -16.00 -1.51 7.08
N ARG A 96 -15.18 -0.55 6.58
CA ARG A 96 -15.30 -0.08 5.21
C ARG A 96 -15.09 -1.20 4.20
N ASP A 97 -14.11 -2.08 4.43
CA ASP A 97 -13.87 -3.23 3.55
C ASP A 97 -15.09 -4.16 3.51
N ILE A 98 -15.69 -4.44 4.68
CA ILE A 98 -16.94 -5.21 4.78
C ILE A 98 -18.09 -4.52 4.03
N ASP A 99 -18.28 -3.22 4.22
CA ASP A 99 -19.36 -2.45 3.58
C ASP A 99 -19.21 -2.35 2.06
N THR A 100 -17.97 -2.40 1.56
CA THR A 100 -17.66 -2.28 0.12
C THR A 100 -17.48 -3.63 -0.56
N ALA A 101 -17.40 -4.73 0.22
CA ALA A 101 -17.26 -6.07 -0.35
C ALA A 101 -18.52 -6.42 -1.15
N PRO A 102 -18.39 -6.80 -2.44
CA PRO A 102 -19.53 -7.30 -3.19
C PRO A 102 -20.01 -8.60 -2.55
N LEU A 103 -21.13 -8.53 -1.82
CA LEU A 103 -21.69 -9.63 -1.03
C LEU A 103 -22.20 -10.81 -1.87
N ASN A 104 -22.21 -10.68 -3.21
CA ASN A 104 -22.69 -11.70 -4.13
C ASN A 104 -21.64 -11.99 -5.21
N THR A 105 -20.85 -13.04 -4.99
CA THR A 105 -19.98 -13.60 -6.04
C THR A 105 -20.75 -14.34 -7.13
N ASP A 106 -22.01 -14.70 -6.86
CA ASP A 106 -22.86 -15.43 -7.80
C ASP A 106 -23.20 -14.61 -9.05
N GLY A 107 -23.17 -13.27 -8.97
CA GLY A 107 -23.27 -12.38 -10.13
C GLY A 107 -21.93 -11.85 -10.65
N ALA A 108 -20.87 -11.85 -9.82
CA ALA A 108 -19.59 -11.26 -10.19
C ALA A 108 -18.84 -12.06 -11.27
N ALA A 109 -19.00 -13.40 -11.29
CA ALA A 109 -18.46 -14.24 -12.35
C ALA A 109 -19.21 -14.04 -13.67
N ASP A 110 -20.53 -13.92 -13.62
CA ASP A 110 -21.38 -13.70 -14.79
C ASP A 110 -21.18 -12.29 -15.38
N ASP A 111 -21.04 -11.26 -14.56
CA ASP A 111 -20.76 -9.89 -15.00
C ASP A 111 -19.34 -9.75 -15.59
N MET A 112 -18.35 -10.43 -15.00
CA MET A 112 -16.99 -10.48 -15.54
C MET A 112 -16.95 -11.21 -16.89
N THR A 113 -17.73 -12.29 -17.01
CA THR A 113 -17.86 -13.06 -18.25
C THR A 113 -18.59 -12.24 -19.33
N ALA A 114 -19.67 -11.54 -18.97
CA ALA A 114 -20.39 -10.65 -19.89
C ALA A 114 -19.50 -9.48 -20.35
N ALA A 115 -18.75 -8.86 -19.44
CA ALA A 115 -17.80 -7.80 -19.78
C ALA A 115 -16.66 -8.29 -20.68
N ALA A 116 -16.11 -9.49 -20.42
CA ALA A 116 -15.09 -10.10 -21.26
C ALA A 116 -15.62 -10.45 -22.66
N ILE A 117 -16.85 -11.00 -22.76
CA ILE A 117 -17.50 -11.30 -24.04
C ILE A 117 -17.82 -10.01 -24.80
N ALA A 118 -18.30 -8.97 -24.14
CA ALA A 118 -18.56 -7.68 -24.78
C ALA A 118 -17.26 -7.06 -25.33
N TRP A 119 -16.16 -7.15 -24.58
CA TRP A 119 -14.85 -6.68 -25.02
C TRP A 119 -14.31 -7.49 -26.21
N LEU A 120 -14.41 -8.83 -26.17
CA LEU A 120 -14.04 -9.70 -27.29
C LEU A 120 -14.90 -9.40 -28.53
N THR A 121 -16.21 -9.21 -28.36
CA THR A 121 -17.13 -8.86 -29.45
C THR A 121 -16.81 -7.50 -30.04
N GLN A 122 -16.48 -6.52 -29.19
CA GLN A 122 -16.03 -5.19 -29.63
C GLN A 122 -14.74 -5.30 -30.44
N GLN A 123 -13.74 -6.07 -29.96
CA GLN A 123 -12.50 -6.30 -30.70
C GLN A 123 -12.73 -7.01 -32.04
N HIS A 124 -13.62 -8.02 -32.08
CA HIS A 124 -13.98 -8.70 -33.33
C HIS A 124 -14.74 -7.78 -34.30
N ALA A 125 -15.55 -6.84 -33.79
CA ALA A 125 -16.24 -5.84 -34.61
C ALA A 125 -15.25 -4.81 -35.20
N THR A 126 -14.24 -4.37 -34.46
CA THR A 126 -13.18 -3.50 -35.00
C THR A 126 -12.16 -4.24 -35.86
N ALA A 127 -11.87 -5.51 -35.60
CA ALA A 127 -10.93 -6.31 -36.40
C ALA A 127 -11.44 -6.63 -37.82
N ASN A 128 -12.77 -6.65 -38.02
CA ASN A 128 -13.39 -6.78 -39.34
C ASN A 128 -13.47 -5.45 -40.11
N HIS A 129 -13.09 -4.33 -39.50
CA HIS A 129 -12.99 -3.06 -40.21
C HIS A 129 -11.58 -2.96 -40.83
N ARG A 130 -11.46 -3.43 -42.08
CA ARG A 130 -10.28 -3.17 -42.91
C ARG A 130 -10.10 -1.64 -42.99
N PRO A 131 -8.95 -1.09 -42.55
CA PRO A 131 -8.66 0.32 -42.81
C PRO A 131 -8.60 0.51 -44.33
N GLU A 132 -9.54 1.27 -44.89
CA GLU A 132 -9.42 1.71 -46.27
C GLU A 132 -8.20 2.64 -46.35
N LEU A 133 -7.13 2.16 -46.99
CA LEU A 133 -5.96 2.98 -47.28
C LEU A 133 -6.41 4.13 -48.21
N PRO A 134 -6.06 5.39 -47.90
CA PRO A 134 -6.45 6.51 -48.75
C PRO A 134 -5.89 6.30 -50.16
N ALA A 135 -6.75 6.48 -51.16
CA ALA A 135 -6.37 6.37 -52.57
C ALA A 135 -5.19 7.32 -52.86
N GLN A 136 -4.09 6.73 -53.34
CA GLN A 136 -2.90 7.45 -53.76
C GLN A 136 -3.29 8.34 -54.96
N ARG A 137 -3.22 9.66 -54.78
CA ARG A 137 -3.42 10.64 -55.87
C ARG A 137 -2.15 10.70 -56.72
N ASP A 138 -2.32 10.58 -58.04
CA ASP A 138 -1.33 10.87 -59.08
C ASP A 138 -0.87 12.33 -59.06
#